data_AF-W7WBL7-F1
#
_entry.id   AF-W7WBL7-F1
#
_cell.length_a   1.000
_cell.length_b   1.000
_cell.length_c   1.000
_cell.angle_alpha   90.00
_cell.angle_beta   90.00
_cell.angle_gamma   90.00
#
_symmetry.space_group_name_H-M   'P 1'
#
loop_
_entity.id
_entity.type
_entity.pdbx_description
1 polymer ?
#
loop_
_entity_poly.entity_id
_entity_poly.type
_entity_poly.pdbx_seq_one_letter_code
_entity_poly.pdbx_strand_id
1 'polypeptide(L)' 'MIEFEIKDMSCGHCVGAITKAITALDPDAKVQAELPTHRVRVETGVPRAQLEHALRDAGFPPTPVL' A
#
# COMPACT_ATOMS: atom_id res chain seq x y z
N MET A 1 7.64 -2.09 9.89
CA MET A 1 6.85 -1.05 9.19
C MET A 1 7.53 -0.76 7.87
N ILE A 2 6.78 -0.76 6.77
CA ILE A 2 7.25 -0.55 5.39
C ILE A 2 6.50 0.67 4.85
N GLU A 3 7.17 1.55 4.11
CA GLU A 3 6.56 2.72 3.51
C GLU A 3 6.69 2.68 1.98
N PHE A 4 5.61 3.06 1.31
CA PHE A 4 5.50 3.18 -0.13
C PHE A 4 4.98 4.57 -0.51
N GLU A 5 5.44 5.09 -1.63
CA GLU A 5 4.79 6.21 -2.29
C GLU A 5 3.94 5.68 -3.45
N ILE A 6 2.68 6.12 -3.57
CA ILE A 6 1.74 5.71 -4.62
C ILE A 6 1.12 6.96 -5.24
N LYS A 7 1.70 7.42 -6.36
CA LYS A 7 1.30 8.66 -7.03
C LYS A 7 -0.12 8.63 -7.60
N ASP A 8 -0.60 7.44 -7.97
CA ASP A 8 -1.95 7.21 -8.50
C ASP A 8 -3.05 7.23 -7.42
N MET A 9 -2.71 7.50 -6.15
CA MET A 9 -3.67 7.56 -5.06
C MET A 9 -4.29 8.96 -4.92
N SER A 10 -5.33 9.26 -5.70
CA SER A 10 -5.95 10.60 -5.72
C SER A 10 -7.27 10.74 -4.93
N CYS A 11 -7.84 9.65 -4.42
CA CYS A 11 -9.13 9.67 -3.71
C CYS A 11 -9.25 8.55 -2.66
N GLY A 12 -10.23 8.65 -1.75
CA GLY A 12 -10.50 7.64 -0.72
C GLY A 12 -10.82 6.24 -1.27
N HIS A 13 -11.31 6.14 -2.50
CA HIS A 13 -11.50 4.84 -3.17
C HIS A 13 -10.17 4.12 -3.46
N CYS A 14 -9.13 4.87 -3.84
CA CYS A 14 -7.78 4.33 -4.05
C CYS A 14 -7.24 3.76 -2.73
N VAL A 15 -7.40 4.51 -1.63
CA VAL A 15 -7.03 4.05 -0.28
C VAL A 15 -7.72 2.73 0.07
N GLY A 16 -9.03 2.64 -0.15
CA GLY A 16 -9.78 1.41 0.12
C GLY A 16 -9.30 0.22 -0.70
N ALA A 17 -8.96 0.43 -1.97
CA ALA A 17 -8.44 -0.63 -2.84
C ALA A 17 -7.03 -1.09 -2.41
N ILE A 18 -6.14 -0.14 -2.10
CA ILE A 18 -4.79 -0.41 -1.58
C ILE A 18 -4.86 -1.20 -0.27
N THR A 19 -5.69 -0.74 0.69
CA THR A 19 -5.89 -1.43 1.96
C THR A 19 -6.39 -2.85 1.72
N LYS A 20 -7.39 -3.04 0.85
CA LYS A 20 -7.90 -4.38 0.51
C LYS A 20 -6.83 -5.30 -0.08
N ALA A 21 -6.02 -4.80 -1.01
CA ALA A 21 -4.95 -5.57 -1.63
C ALA A 21 -3.91 -6.05 -0.60
N ILE A 22 -3.56 -5.18 0.35
CA ILE A 22 -2.63 -5.52 1.43
C ILE A 22 -3.27 -6.49 2.42
N THR A 23 -4.50 -6.23 2.87
CA THR A 23 -5.19 -7.11 3.84
C THR A 23 -5.55 -8.47 3.26
N ALA A 24 -5.62 -8.60 1.93
CA ALA A 24 -5.79 -9.88 1.26
C ALA A 24 -4.53 -10.77 1.34
N LEU A 25 -3.34 -10.16 1.42
CA LEU A 25 -2.09 -10.88 1.69
C LEU A 25 -1.90 -11.16 3.19
N ASP A 26 -2.22 -10.18 4.03
CA ASP A 26 -2.07 -10.27 5.48
C ASP A 26 -3.25 -9.58 6.18
N PRO A 27 -4.24 -10.35 6.69
CA PRO A 27 -5.45 -9.79 7.29
C PRO A 27 -5.17 -9.00 8.57
N ASP A 28 -4.04 -9.24 9.23
CA ASP A 28 -3.59 -8.52 10.42
C ASP A 28 -2.76 -7.25 10.10
N ALA A 29 -2.53 -6.96 8.82
CA ALA A 29 -1.76 -5.79 8.40
C ALA A 29 -2.44 -4.47 8.78
N LYS A 30 -1.67 -3.53 9.33
CA LYS A 30 -2.14 -2.16 9.54
C LYS A 30 -1.71 -1.28 8.39
N VAL A 31 -2.67 -0.72 7.67
CA VAL A 31 -2.44 0.17 6.54
C VAL A 31 -2.82 1.60 6.92
N GLN A 32 -1.88 2.53 6.78
CA GLN A 32 -2.07 3.96 6.98
C GLN A 32 -1.72 4.66 5.67
N ALA A 33 -2.73 5.19 4.97
CA ALA A 33 -2.55 5.91 3.73
C ALA A 33 -2.78 7.40 3.93
N GLU A 34 -1.87 8.22 3.42
CA GLU A 34 -1.90 9.67 3.49
C GLU A 34 -2.00 10.23 2.06
N LEU A 35 -3.19 10.73 1.72
CA LEU A 35 -3.46 11.39 0.43
C LEU A 35 -2.59 12.65 0.20
N PRO A 36 -2.37 13.55 1.18
CA PRO A 36 -1.60 14.77 0.94
C PRO A 36 -0.15 14.51 0.51
N THR A 37 0.43 13.40 0.94
CA THR A 37 1.83 13.02 0.70
C THR A 37 1.96 11.84 -0.26
N HIS A 38 0.84 11.25 -0.70
CA HIS A 38 0.80 10.00 -1.47
C HIS A 38 1.57 8.85 -0.81
N ARG A 39 1.64 8.82 0.53
CA ARG A 39 2.37 7.79 1.28
C ARG A 39 1.44 6.72 1.81
N VAL A 40 1.90 5.49 1.79
CA VAL A 40 1.23 4.34 2.38
C VAL A 40 2.21 3.63 3.30
N ARG A 41 1.91 3.67 4.59
CA ARG A 41 2.65 2.97 5.65
C ARG A 41 1.93 1.67 5.98
N VAL A 42 2.67 0.58 5.99
CA VAL A 42 2.16 -0.76 6.22
C VAL A 42 2.93 -1.41 7.35
N GLU A 43 2.21 -1.84 8.39
CA GLU A 43 2.75 -2.72 9.43
C GLU A 43 2.26 -4.13 9.16
N THR A 44 3.18 -5.03 8.82
CA THR A 44 2.89 -6.42 8.45
C THR A 44 4.15 -7.26 8.63
N GLY A 45 3.97 -8.58 8.78
CA GLY A 45 5.05 -9.57 8.67
C GLY A 45 5.41 -9.93 7.22
N VAL A 46 4.61 -9.49 6.24
CA VAL A 46 4.81 -9.81 4.83
C VAL A 46 6.05 -9.10 4.28
N PRO A 47 6.91 -9.80 3.51
CA PRO A 47 8.04 -9.19 2.84
C PRO A 47 7.59 -8.06 1.91
N ARG A 48 8.35 -6.96 1.93
CA ARG A 48 8.14 -5.80 1.06
C ARG A 48 7.90 -6.17 -0.40
N ALA A 49 8.68 -7.10 -0.97
CA ALA A 49 8.55 -7.52 -2.36
C ALA A 49 7.16 -8.12 -2.69
N GLN A 50 6.54 -8.85 -1.75
CA GLN A 50 5.19 -9.39 -1.93
C GLN A 50 4.13 -8.29 -1.91
N LEU A 51 4.25 -7.32 -1.00
CA LEU A 51 3.38 -6.15 -0.98
C LEU A 51 3.48 -5.37 -2.28
N GLU A 52 4.70 -5.13 -2.76
CA GLU A 52 4.92 -4.41 -4.01
C GLU A 52 4.28 -5.12 -5.21
N HIS A 53 4.31 -6.45 -5.22
CA HIS A 53 3.67 -7.25 -6.26
C HIS A 53 2.15 -7.14 -6.21
N ALA A 54 1.53 -7.30 -5.03
CA ALA A 54 0.08 -7.17 -4.89
C ALA A 54 -0.43 -5.76 -5.17
N LEU A 55 0.33 -4.73 -4.77
CA LEU A 55 0.01 -3.35 -5.09
C LEU A 55 0.06 -3.10 -6.61
N ARG A 56 1.07 -3.64 -7.31
CA ARG A 56 1.15 -3.58 -8.78
C ARG A 56 -0.01 -4.32 -9.46
N ASP A 57 -0.37 -5.51 -8.98
CA ASP A 57 -1.49 -6.30 -9.51
C ASP A 57 -2.83 -5.57 -9.34
N ALA A 58 -3.00 -4.87 -8.20
CA ALA A 58 -4.15 -4.01 -7.95
C ALA A 58 -4.15 -2.69 -8.75
N GLY A 59 -3.14 -2.44 -9.58
CA GLY A 59 -3.02 -1.22 -10.39
C GLY A 59 -2.43 0.00 -9.67
N PHE A 60 -1.81 -0.21 -8.50
CA PHE A 60 -1.19 0.82 -7.67
C PHE A 60 0.32 0.60 -7.54
N PRO A 61 1.12 0.87 -8.58
CA PRO A 61 2.55 0.60 -8.54
C PRO A 61 3.24 1.46 -7.45
N PRO A 62 3.82 0.84 -6.41
CA PRO A 62 4.47 1.59 -5.35
C PRO A 62 5.90 1.94 -5.74
N THR A 63 6.34 3.14 -5.35
CA THR A 63 7.75 3.54 -5.35
C THR A 63 8.36 3.36 -3.95
N PRO A 64 9.60 2.85 -3.87
CA PRO A 64 10.39 2.88 -2.65
C PRO A 64 10.49 4.30 -2.10
N VAL A 65 10.17 4.47 -0.82
CA VAL A 65 10.66 5.62 -0.06
C VAL A 65 11.97 5.19 0.61
N LEU A 66 13.05 5.95 0.36
CA LEU A 66 14.38 5.73 0.96
C LEU A 66 14.46 6.38 2.34
#